data_AF-A0A529NRH2-F1
#
_entry.id   AF-A0A529NRH2-F1
#
_cell.length_a   1.000
_cell.length_b   1.000
_cell.length_c   1.000
_cell.angle_alpha   90.00
_cell.angle_beta   90.00
_cell.angle_gamma   90.00
#
_symmetry.space_group_name_H-M   'P 1'
#
loop_
_entity.id
_entity.type
_entity.pdbx_description
1 polymer ?
#
loop_
_entity_poly.entity_id
_entity_poly.type
_entity_poly.pdbx_seq_one_letter_code
_entity_poly.pdbx_strand_id
1 'polypeptide(L)'
;MYGIMFHPEVVHTPDGARLLRNFVHNIAGIEGDWTMRAYREHAVETIRKQVGKGKVICALSGGVDSSVAALLIHEAVGDQLTCILVDHGLMRKDEAQSVVEMFRQHYNLPLILVDASDRFISALEGEADPEKKRKTIGRLFIEVFEEEAKKLGGADFLAQGTLYPDVIESVSFSGGPSVTIKSHHHVGGLPERMNMK
;
A
#
# COMPACT_ATOMS: atom_id res chain seq x y z
N MET A 1 -17.29 -24.20 25.93
CA MET A 1 -16.22 -24.58 24.97
C MET A 1 -16.89 -25.37 23.85
N TYR A 2 -16.58 -25.06 22.60
CA TYR A 2 -17.24 -25.65 21.41
C TYR A 2 -16.20 -26.31 20.52
N GLY A 3 -16.55 -27.43 19.90
CA GLY A 3 -15.69 -28.15 18.96
C GLY A 3 -16.50 -28.69 17.79
N ILE A 4 -15.92 -28.67 16.60
CA ILE A 4 -16.51 -29.16 15.35
C ILE A 4 -15.42 -29.92 14.58
N MET A 5 -15.83 -30.94 13.81
CA MET A 5 -14.91 -31.79 13.01
C MET A 5 -14.96 -31.45 11.51
N PHE A 6 -15.27 -30.19 11.19
CA PHE A 6 -15.33 -29.65 9.82
C PHE A 6 -14.99 -28.16 9.83
N HIS A 7 -14.71 -27.59 8.65
CA HIS A 7 -14.30 -26.19 8.45
C HIS A 7 -15.50 -25.29 8.11
N PRO A 8 -16.02 -24.47 9.03
CA PRO A 8 -17.19 -23.61 8.75
C PRO A 8 -16.83 -22.36 7.92
N GLU A 9 -15.56 -22.04 7.77
CA GLU A 9 -15.05 -20.88 7.03
C GLU A 9 -14.98 -21.11 5.51
N VAL A 10 -14.96 -22.36 5.05
CA VAL A 10 -14.81 -22.67 3.63
C VAL A 10 -16.16 -22.66 2.91
N VAL A 11 -16.13 -22.26 1.63
CA VAL A 11 -17.31 -22.25 0.74
C VAL A 11 -17.99 -23.61 0.59
N HIS A 12 -17.27 -24.70 0.88
CA HIS A 12 -17.77 -26.08 0.80
C HIS A 12 -18.72 -26.46 1.95
N THR A 13 -18.84 -25.66 2.99
CA THR A 13 -19.76 -25.90 4.10
C THR A 13 -21.00 -25.02 3.91
N PRO A 14 -22.13 -25.57 3.41
CA PRO A 14 -23.38 -24.83 3.36
C PRO A 14 -23.72 -24.29 4.75
N ASP A 15 -24.20 -23.05 4.82
CA ASP A 15 -24.49 -22.36 6.08
C ASP A 15 -23.31 -22.17 7.05
N GLY A 16 -22.06 -22.45 6.67
CA GLY A 16 -20.88 -22.25 7.53
C GLY A 16 -20.75 -20.83 8.08
N ALA A 17 -21.02 -19.82 7.23
CA ALA A 17 -21.09 -18.41 7.64
C ALA A 17 -22.19 -18.12 8.68
N ARG A 18 -23.33 -18.83 8.63
CA ARG A 18 -24.41 -18.69 9.64
C ARG A 18 -23.99 -19.29 10.98
N LEU A 19 -23.28 -20.42 10.96
CA LEU A 19 -22.71 -21.03 12.15
C LEU A 19 -21.70 -20.09 12.82
N LEU A 20 -20.76 -19.52 12.05
CA LEU A 20 -19.79 -18.53 12.55
C LEU A 20 -20.49 -17.30 13.11
N ARG A 21 -21.50 -16.77 12.41
CA ARG A 21 -22.32 -15.64 12.87
C ARG A 21 -23.01 -15.94 14.21
N ASN A 22 -23.60 -17.13 14.35
CA ASN A 22 -24.24 -17.55 15.60
C ASN A 22 -23.23 -17.61 16.76
N PHE A 23 -22.03 -18.14 16.48
CA PHE A 23 -20.97 -18.18 17.49
C PHE A 23 -20.54 -16.78 17.92
N VAL A 24 -20.21 -15.89 16.97
CA VAL A 24 -19.71 -14.54 17.26
C VAL A 24 -20.75 -13.69 17.99
N HIS A 25 -21.99 -13.65 17.52
CA HIS A 25 -22.99 -12.72 18.08
C HIS A 25 -23.81 -13.30 19.23
N ASN A 26 -24.30 -14.53 19.11
CA ASN A 26 -25.26 -15.07 20.08
C ASN A 26 -24.59 -15.81 21.24
N ILE A 27 -23.45 -16.46 20.97
CA ILE A 27 -22.73 -17.25 21.98
C ILE A 27 -21.66 -16.39 22.67
N ALA A 28 -20.79 -15.74 21.88
CA ALA A 28 -19.72 -14.90 22.41
C ALA A 28 -20.18 -13.48 22.77
N GLY A 29 -21.37 -13.05 22.30
CA GLY A 29 -21.94 -11.74 22.64
C GLY A 29 -21.24 -10.56 21.97
N ILE A 30 -20.53 -10.76 20.85
CA ILE A 30 -19.82 -9.69 20.15
C ILE A 30 -20.81 -8.94 19.24
N GLU A 31 -20.88 -7.62 19.37
CA GLU A 31 -21.93 -6.80 18.74
C GLU A 31 -21.73 -6.57 17.23
N GLY A 32 -20.49 -6.65 16.72
CA GLY A 32 -20.17 -6.39 15.32
C GLY A 32 -19.99 -4.91 14.99
N ASP A 33 -19.28 -4.19 15.85
CA ASP A 33 -18.93 -2.78 15.73
C ASP A 33 -17.82 -2.50 14.69
N TRP A 34 -17.11 -3.54 14.24
CA TRP A 34 -16.11 -3.46 13.18
C TRP A 34 -16.75 -3.17 11.81
N THR A 35 -16.86 -1.89 11.48
CA THR A 35 -17.34 -1.41 10.19
C THR A 35 -16.26 -0.57 9.50
N MET A 36 -16.30 -0.47 8.16
CA MET A 36 -15.36 0.39 7.43
C MET A 36 -15.47 1.87 7.80
N ARG A 37 -16.64 2.32 8.29
CA ARG A 37 -16.82 3.68 8.81
C ARG A 37 -16.05 3.89 10.11
N ALA A 38 -16.27 3.02 11.10
CA ALA A 38 -15.56 3.08 12.37
C ALA A 38 -14.04 2.91 12.17
N TYR A 39 -13.63 2.00 11.27
CA TYR A 39 -12.24 1.82 10.91
C TYR A 39 -11.62 3.07 10.27
N ARG A 40 -12.30 3.70 9.31
CA ARG A 40 -11.84 4.95 8.68
C ARG A 40 -11.63 6.04 9.73
N GLU A 41 -12.59 6.26 10.61
CA GLU A 41 -12.49 7.27 11.69
C GLU A 41 -11.28 6.99 12.59
N HIS A 42 -11.11 5.74 13.02
CA HIS A 42 -9.98 5.32 13.84
C HIS A 42 -8.62 5.46 13.13
N ALA A 43 -8.55 5.08 11.85
CA ALA A 43 -7.34 5.17 11.04
C ALA A 43 -6.93 6.64 10.83
N VAL A 44 -7.88 7.51 10.49
CA VAL A 44 -7.65 8.96 10.32
C VAL A 44 -7.12 9.58 11.62
N GLU A 45 -7.71 9.25 12.77
CA GLU A 45 -7.24 9.74 14.06
C GLU A 45 -5.83 9.24 14.40
N THR A 46 -5.55 7.96 14.14
CA THR A 46 -4.24 7.34 14.37
C THR A 46 -3.16 7.98 13.51
N ILE A 47 -3.43 8.15 12.21
CA ILE A 47 -2.51 8.82 11.28
C ILE A 47 -2.23 10.25 11.75
N ARG A 48 -3.27 11.01 12.12
CA ARG A 48 -3.11 12.39 12.60
C ARG A 48 -2.23 12.47 13.86
N LYS A 49 -2.41 11.56 14.81
CA LYS A 49 -1.58 11.48 16.03
C LYS A 49 -0.14 11.11 15.72
N GLN A 50 0.08 10.16 14.82
CA GLN A 50 1.41 9.67 14.46
C GLN A 50 2.21 10.72 13.67
N VAL A 51 1.59 11.34 12.66
CA VAL A 51 2.25 12.32 11.78
C VAL A 51 2.43 13.66 12.51
N GLY A 52 1.45 14.10 13.30
CA GLY A 52 1.48 15.38 13.98
C GLY A 52 1.70 16.53 13.00
N LYS A 53 2.83 17.21 13.09
CA LYS A 53 3.22 18.33 12.19
C LYS A 53 4.21 17.92 11.09
N GLY A 54 4.55 16.63 10.99
CA GLY A 54 5.50 16.13 10.01
C GLY A 54 4.97 16.16 8.58
N LYS A 55 5.86 16.08 7.61
CA LYS A 55 5.54 15.94 6.18
C LYS A 55 5.52 14.47 5.79
N VAL A 56 4.55 14.10 4.95
CA VAL A 56 4.36 12.74 4.47
C VAL A 56 4.54 12.74 2.95
N ILE A 57 5.34 11.79 2.46
CA ILE A 57 5.37 11.48 1.03
C ILE A 57 4.76 10.11 0.78
N CYS A 58 4.06 9.96 -0.33
CA CYS A 58 3.44 8.70 -0.72
C CYS A 58 3.86 8.34 -2.15
N ALA A 59 4.39 7.14 -2.33
CA ALA A 59 4.62 6.57 -3.65
C ALA A 59 3.29 6.01 -4.18
N LEU A 60 2.71 6.70 -5.15
CA LEU A 60 1.42 6.35 -5.73
C LEU A 60 1.66 5.49 -6.99
N SER A 61 1.09 4.29 -7.01
CA SER A 61 1.29 3.33 -8.11
C SER A 61 0.12 3.27 -9.09
N GLY A 62 -1.01 3.88 -8.76
CA GLY A 62 -2.29 3.71 -9.48
C GLY A 62 -3.11 2.48 -9.04
N GLY A 63 -2.54 1.63 -8.18
CA GLY A 63 -3.27 0.53 -7.55
C GLY A 63 -4.26 1.01 -6.48
N VAL A 64 -5.25 0.16 -6.16
CA VAL A 64 -6.26 0.46 -5.13
C VAL A 64 -5.63 0.72 -3.77
N ASP A 65 -4.64 -0.06 -3.36
CA ASP A 65 -4.08 0.01 -2.01
C ASP A 65 -3.37 1.33 -1.75
N SER A 66 -2.48 1.73 -2.67
CA SER A 66 -1.78 3.02 -2.58
C SER A 66 -2.74 4.21 -2.72
N SER A 67 -3.80 4.05 -3.51
CA SER A 67 -4.82 5.08 -3.69
C SER A 67 -5.66 5.30 -2.43
N VAL A 68 -6.15 4.22 -1.81
CA VAL A 68 -6.93 4.29 -0.56
C VAL A 68 -6.05 4.80 0.59
N ALA A 69 -4.80 4.36 0.68
CA ALA A 69 -3.85 4.86 1.67
C ALA A 69 -3.62 6.38 1.51
N ALA A 70 -3.39 6.86 0.29
CA ALA A 70 -3.23 8.29 0.01
C ALA A 70 -4.47 9.10 0.43
N LEU A 71 -5.68 8.61 0.15
CA LEU A 71 -6.91 9.29 0.53
C LEU A 71 -7.12 9.35 2.05
N LEU A 72 -6.88 8.26 2.77
CA LEU A 72 -6.98 8.23 4.24
C LEU A 72 -5.97 9.17 4.90
N ILE A 73 -4.74 9.23 4.38
CA ILE A 73 -3.71 10.11 4.90
C ILE A 73 -4.05 11.57 4.57
N HIS A 74 -4.51 11.85 3.36
CA HIS A 74 -4.94 13.21 2.98
C HIS A 74 -6.08 13.69 3.87
N GLU A 75 -7.05 12.84 4.17
CA GLU A 75 -8.13 13.17 5.11
C GLU A 75 -7.60 13.46 6.53
N ALA A 76 -6.53 12.79 6.95
CA ALA A 76 -5.94 12.96 8.27
C ALA A 76 -5.12 14.25 8.39
N VAL A 77 -4.28 14.56 7.39
CA VAL A 77 -3.21 15.57 7.47
C VAL A 77 -3.18 16.59 6.31
N GLY A 78 -4.13 16.51 5.37
CA GLY A 78 -4.31 17.49 4.30
C GLY A 78 -3.04 17.75 3.48
N ASP A 79 -2.62 19.02 3.45
CA ASP A 79 -1.47 19.53 2.68
C ASP A 79 -0.11 19.04 3.19
N GLN A 80 -0.06 18.34 4.33
CA GLN A 80 1.17 17.69 4.79
C GLN A 80 1.55 16.48 3.91
N LEU A 81 0.61 15.97 3.10
CA LEU A 81 0.83 14.86 2.18
C LEU A 81 1.20 15.37 0.78
N THR A 82 2.26 14.80 0.21
CA THR A 82 2.56 14.92 -1.21
C THR A 82 2.69 13.53 -1.83
N CYS A 83 1.90 13.25 -2.87
CA CYS A 83 1.98 12.02 -3.64
C CYS A 83 2.91 12.18 -4.84
N ILE A 84 3.69 11.15 -5.13
CA ILE A 84 4.55 11.07 -6.31
C ILE A 84 4.13 9.83 -7.09
N LEU A 85 3.70 10.04 -8.33
CA LEU A 85 3.42 8.98 -9.31
C LEU A 85 4.56 8.97 -10.33
N VAL A 86 5.30 7.87 -10.37
CA VAL A 86 6.36 7.66 -11.36
C VAL A 86 5.79 6.84 -12.51
N ASP A 87 5.59 7.47 -13.67
CA ASP A 87 5.27 6.77 -14.90
C ASP A 87 6.57 6.20 -15.48
N HIS A 88 6.71 4.90 -15.38
CA HIS A 88 7.87 4.14 -15.87
C HIS A 88 7.67 3.65 -17.32
N GLY A 89 6.60 4.05 -18.00
CA GLY A 89 6.33 3.67 -19.40
C GLY A 89 5.87 2.21 -19.60
N LEU A 90 5.57 1.50 -18.51
CA LEU A 90 5.06 0.11 -18.54
C LEU A 90 3.64 -0.01 -17.95
N MET A 91 2.97 1.14 -17.76
CA MET A 91 1.59 1.19 -17.30
C MET A 91 0.62 0.83 -18.43
N ARG A 92 -0.65 0.59 -18.10
CA ARG A 92 -1.69 0.40 -19.12
C ARG A 92 -1.96 1.71 -19.84
N LYS A 93 -2.57 1.60 -21.02
CA LYS A 93 -3.00 2.75 -21.81
C LYS A 93 -3.80 3.74 -20.96
N ASP A 94 -3.38 5.00 -20.97
CA ASP A 94 -4.00 6.14 -20.29
C ASP A 94 -4.11 6.02 -18.75
N GLU A 95 -3.41 5.07 -18.13
CA GLU A 95 -3.51 4.81 -16.69
C GLU A 95 -2.94 5.95 -15.85
N ALA A 96 -1.73 6.44 -16.17
CA ALA A 96 -1.12 7.56 -15.44
C ALA A 96 -1.99 8.81 -15.49
N GLN A 97 -2.55 9.12 -16.67
CA GLN A 97 -3.47 10.26 -16.84
C GLN A 97 -4.74 10.08 -16.01
N SER A 98 -5.37 8.90 -16.08
CA SER A 98 -6.60 8.60 -15.32
C SER A 98 -6.38 8.76 -13.81
N VAL A 99 -5.22 8.34 -13.30
CA VAL A 99 -4.84 8.52 -11.90
C VAL A 99 -4.66 10.01 -11.58
N VAL A 100 -3.95 10.77 -12.43
CA VAL A 100 -3.77 12.21 -12.20
C VAL A 100 -5.11 12.96 -12.18
N GLU A 101 -6.00 12.65 -13.12
CA GLU A 101 -7.34 13.23 -13.20
C GLU A 101 -8.13 12.94 -11.92
N MET A 102 -8.13 11.68 -11.48
CA MET A 102 -8.82 11.28 -10.24
C MET A 102 -8.35 12.09 -9.03
N PHE A 103 -7.04 12.15 -8.79
CA PHE A 103 -6.48 12.75 -7.58
C PHE A 103 -6.50 14.28 -7.60
N ARG A 104 -6.20 14.91 -8.74
CA ARG A 104 -6.18 16.38 -8.83
C ARG A 104 -7.59 16.96 -8.95
N GLN A 105 -8.46 16.37 -9.77
CA GLN A 105 -9.76 16.97 -10.09
C GLN A 105 -10.84 16.66 -9.04
N HIS A 106 -10.85 15.44 -8.48
CA HIS A 106 -11.89 15.05 -7.53
C HIS A 106 -11.51 15.25 -6.07
N TYR A 107 -10.22 15.14 -5.73
CA TYR A 107 -9.75 15.18 -4.35
C TYR A 107 -8.84 16.36 -4.02
N ASN A 108 -8.46 17.18 -5.01
CA ASN A 108 -7.54 18.32 -4.85
C ASN A 108 -6.25 17.94 -4.10
N LEU A 109 -5.76 16.72 -4.33
CA LEU A 109 -4.60 16.18 -3.63
C LEU A 109 -3.30 16.62 -4.35
N PRO A 110 -2.26 17.09 -3.62
CA PRO A 110 -0.96 17.39 -4.20
C PRO A 110 -0.30 16.15 -4.81
N LEU A 111 -0.36 16.02 -6.13
CA LEU A 111 0.19 14.89 -6.89
C LEU A 111 1.21 15.38 -7.91
N ILE A 112 2.41 14.80 -7.84
CA ILE A 112 3.50 15.02 -8.79
C ILE A 112 3.54 13.82 -9.73
N LEU A 113 3.33 14.06 -11.03
CA LEU A 113 3.54 13.05 -12.07
C LEU A 113 4.96 13.21 -12.60
N VAL A 114 5.73 12.13 -12.60
CA VAL A 114 7.09 12.07 -13.11
C VAL A 114 7.13 11.10 -14.26
N ASP A 115 7.32 11.62 -15.46
CA ASP A 115 7.58 10.78 -16.63
C ASP A 115 9.05 10.35 -16.64
N ALA A 116 9.27 9.06 -16.40
CA ALA A 116 10.56 8.40 -16.45
C ALA A 116 10.61 7.32 -17.53
N SER A 117 9.65 7.31 -18.47
CA SER A 117 9.45 6.24 -19.45
C SER A 117 10.74 5.91 -20.21
N ASP A 118 11.40 6.92 -20.77
CA ASP A 118 12.66 6.74 -21.53
C ASP A 118 13.76 6.09 -20.67
N ARG A 119 13.92 6.52 -19.41
CA ARG A 119 14.94 5.98 -18.49
C ARG A 119 14.71 4.49 -18.23
N PHE A 120 13.47 4.08 -18.05
CA PHE A 120 13.12 2.67 -17.81
C PHE A 120 13.22 1.83 -19.09
N ILE A 121 12.68 2.31 -20.20
CA ILE A 121 12.68 1.59 -21.48
C ILE A 121 14.12 1.37 -21.97
N SER A 122 14.96 2.40 -21.95
CA SER A 122 16.38 2.26 -22.35
C SER A 122 17.15 1.30 -21.44
N ALA A 123 16.87 1.29 -20.14
CA ALA A 123 17.54 0.39 -19.21
C ALA A 123 17.10 -1.09 -19.34
N LEU A 124 15.96 -1.34 -19.99
CA LEU A 124 15.42 -2.67 -20.24
C LEU A 124 15.72 -3.18 -21.66
N GLU A 125 16.31 -2.35 -22.51
CA GLU A 125 16.63 -2.69 -23.89
C GLU A 125 17.60 -3.89 -23.93
N GLY A 126 17.24 -4.91 -24.73
CA GLY A 126 18.03 -6.13 -24.88
C GLY A 126 18.01 -7.08 -23.68
N GLU A 127 17.33 -6.75 -22.58
CA GLU A 127 17.24 -7.63 -21.40
C GLU A 127 16.04 -8.58 -21.51
N ALA A 128 16.34 -9.89 -21.54
CA ALA A 128 15.35 -10.96 -21.63
C ALA A 128 15.11 -11.66 -20.28
N ASP A 129 16.04 -11.56 -19.33
CA ASP A 129 15.94 -12.22 -18.03
C ASP A 129 14.90 -11.51 -17.14
N PRO A 130 13.82 -12.19 -16.73
CA PRO A 130 12.74 -11.56 -15.96
C PRO A 130 13.19 -11.07 -14.57
N GLU A 131 14.13 -11.74 -13.92
CA GLU A 131 14.63 -11.34 -12.60
C GLU A 131 15.52 -10.10 -12.71
N LYS A 132 16.35 -10.02 -13.76
CA LYS A 132 17.11 -8.79 -14.03
C LYS A 132 16.18 -7.63 -14.35
N LYS A 133 15.13 -7.83 -15.15
CA LYS A 133 14.11 -6.79 -15.41
C LYS A 133 13.47 -6.31 -14.11
N ARG A 134 13.03 -7.22 -13.22
CA ARG A 134 12.44 -6.86 -11.91
C ARG A 134 13.40 -6.02 -11.07
N LYS A 135 14.66 -6.44 -10.94
CA LYS A 135 15.68 -5.70 -10.18
C LYS A 135 15.97 -4.32 -10.78
N THR A 136 16.06 -4.22 -12.10
CA THR A 136 16.29 -2.95 -12.81
C THR A 136 15.12 -1.98 -12.59
N ILE A 137 13.89 -2.44 -12.77
CA ILE A 137 12.68 -1.62 -12.56
C ILE A 137 12.62 -1.14 -11.10
N GLY A 138 12.78 -2.04 -10.13
CA GLY A 138 12.74 -1.68 -8.70
C GLY A 138 13.82 -0.67 -8.31
N ARG A 139 15.06 -0.86 -8.79
CA ARG A 139 16.17 0.07 -8.56
C ARG A 139 15.88 1.46 -9.15
N LEU A 140 15.47 1.52 -10.42
CA LEU A 140 15.19 2.79 -11.10
C LEU A 140 14.02 3.54 -10.46
N PHE A 141 12.99 2.82 -10.02
CA PHE A 141 11.87 3.41 -9.31
C PHE A 141 12.33 4.10 -8.02
N ILE A 142 13.15 3.41 -7.23
CA ILE A 142 13.76 3.96 -6.01
C ILE A 142 14.57 5.22 -6.32
N GLU A 143 15.43 5.18 -7.34
CA GLU A 143 16.27 6.31 -7.72
C GLU A 143 15.43 7.53 -8.12
N VAL A 144 14.44 7.34 -9.01
CA VAL A 144 13.55 8.43 -9.45
C VAL A 144 12.74 8.98 -8.29
N PHE A 145 12.16 8.11 -7.46
CA PHE A 145 11.39 8.55 -6.30
C PHE A 145 12.23 9.34 -5.29
N GLU A 146 13.47 8.90 -5.01
CA GLU A 146 14.41 9.62 -4.15
C GLU A 146 14.81 10.98 -4.72
N GLU A 147 15.05 11.07 -6.03
CA GLU A 147 15.36 12.32 -6.72
C GLU A 147 14.22 13.33 -6.54
N GLU A 148 12.97 12.91 -6.68
CA GLU A 148 11.80 13.76 -6.50
C GLU A 148 11.52 14.12 -5.04
N ALA A 149 11.63 13.16 -4.12
CA ALA A 149 11.47 13.40 -2.69
C ALA A 149 12.47 14.44 -2.17
N LYS A 150 13.71 14.44 -2.67
CA LYS A 150 14.73 15.45 -2.33
C LYS A 150 14.37 16.85 -2.81
N LYS A 151 13.74 16.99 -3.98
CA LYS A 151 13.28 18.29 -4.50
C LYS A 151 12.21 18.94 -3.62
N LEU A 152 11.46 18.14 -2.86
CA LEU A 152 10.44 18.61 -1.91
C LEU A 152 11.02 19.14 -0.59
N GLY A 153 12.34 19.12 -0.44
CA GLY A 153 13.02 19.50 0.81
C GLY A 153 12.94 18.40 1.88
N GLY A 154 12.66 17.15 1.48
CA GLY A 154 12.56 15.99 2.36
C GLY A 154 11.17 15.77 2.94
N ALA A 155 11.02 14.66 3.66
CA ALA A 155 9.81 14.25 4.36
C ALA A 155 10.18 13.51 5.66
N ASP A 156 9.29 13.53 6.64
CA ASP A 156 9.47 12.83 7.91
C ASP A 156 8.94 11.39 7.84
N PHE A 157 7.94 11.15 6.98
CA PHE A 157 7.23 9.88 6.85
C PHE A 157 7.12 9.42 5.40
N LEU A 158 7.26 8.11 5.19
CA LEU A 158 6.94 7.44 3.93
C LEU A 158 5.65 6.62 4.07
N ALA A 159 4.61 7.02 3.36
CA ALA A 159 3.35 6.29 3.31
C ALA A 159 3.42 5.09 2.36
N GLN A 160 2.98 3.92 2.84
CA GLN A 160 2.86 2.68 2.06
C GLN A 160 1.47 2.06 2.26
N GLY A 161 0.88 1.54 1.17
CA GLY A 161 -0.42 0.84 1.19
C GLY A 161 -0.32 -0.62 1.59
N THR A 162 0.57 -0.96 2.53
CA THR A 162 0.84 -2.35 2.94
C THR A 162 -0.39 -2.98 3.61
N LEU A 163 -0.78 -4.19 3.19
CA LEU A 163 -1.97 -4.86 3.71
C LEU A 163 -1.63 -5.89 4.80
N TYR A 164 -2.65 -6.34 5.52
CA TYR A 164 -2.49 -7.32 6.60
C TYR A 164 -1.86 -8.67 6.16
N PRO A 165 -2.19 -9.25 4.99
CA PRO A 165 -1.49 -10.43 4.51
C PRO A 165 0.02 -10.23 4.33
N ASP A 166 0.43 -9.02 3.92
CA ASP A 166 1.84 -8.69 3.72
C ASP A 166 2.62 -8.66 5.04
N VAL A 167 1.98 -8.19 6.12
CA VAL A 167 2.54 -8.23 7.48
C VAL A 167 2.72 -9.67 7.94
N ILE A 168 1.70 -10.52 7.78
CA ILE A 168 1.78 -11.94 8.16
C ILE A 168 2.90 -12.65 7.40
N GLU A 169 3.04 -12.41 6.10
CA GLU A 169 4.11 -12.99 5.27
C GLU A 169 5.51 -12.51 5.68
N SER A 170 5.64 -11.30 6.24
CA SER A 170 6.91 -10.73 6.70
C SER A 170 7.35 -11.21 8.09
N VAL A 171 6.40 -11.60 8.94
CA VAL A 171 6.67 -12.19 10.26
C VAL A 171 6.85 -13.68 10.07
N SER A 172 8.08 -14.11 9.75
CA SER A 172 8.41 -15.52 9.63
C SER A 172 8.05 -16.25 10.93
N PHE A 173 6.97 -17.04 10.90
CA PHE A 173 6.60 -17.88 12.02
C PHE A 173 7.76 -18.86 12.25
N SER A 174 8.26 -18.90 13.48
CA SER A 174 9.41 -19.68 13.88
C SER A 174 9.29 -21.14 13.40
N GLY A 175 10.06 -21.53 12.39
CA GLY A 175 10.37 -22.94 12.11
C GLY A 175 9.84 -23.60 10.82
N GLY A 176 9.31 -22.87 9.83
CA GLY A 176 8.96 -23.44 8.52
C GLY A 176 9.63 -22.71 7.35
N PRO A 177 9.90 -23.35 6.20
CA PRO A 177 10.56 -22.71 5.06
C PRO A 177 9.54 -21.80 4.35
N SER A 178 9.24 -20.63 4.93
CA SER A 178 8.52 -19.59 4.19
C SER A 178 9.52 -18.99 3.22
N VAL A 179 9.41 -19.37 1.95
CA VAL A 179 10.07 -18.65 0.87
C VAL A 179 9.56 -17.21 0.97
N THR A 180 10.47 -16.25 1.07
CA THR A 180 10.15 -14.81 1.11
C THR A 180 9.53 -14.44 -0.24
N ILE A 181 8.21 -14.59 -0.38
CA ILE A 181 7.51 -14.48 -1.68
C ILE A 181 7.39 -13.02 -2.15
N LYS A 182 7.70 -12.02 -1.32
CA LYS A 182 7.57 -10.60 -1.68
C LYS A 182 8.74 -9.72 -1.24
N SER A 183 9.92 -9.90 -1.84
CA SER A 183 10.98 -8.88 -1.80
C SER A 183 10.70 -7.67 -2.71
N HIS A 184 9.74 -7.76 -3.62
CA HIS A 184 9.56 -6.82 -4.74
C HIS A 184 8.36 -5.86 -4.62
N HIS A 185 7.52 -5.98 -3.58
CA HIS A 185 6.31 -5.15 -3.43
C HIS A 185 6.41 -4.08 -2.34
N HIS A 186 7.41 -4.18 -1.47
CA HIS A 186 7.69 -3.13 -0.51
C HIS A 186 8.86 -2.32 -1.00
N VAL A 187 8.68 -1.01 -1.01
CA VAL A 187 9.77 -0.06 -0.94
C VAL A 187 10.45 -0.13 0.45
N GLY A 188 10.54 -1.32 1.06
CA GLY A 188 10.81 -1.54 2.48
C GLY A 188 12.22 -1.13 2.92
N GLY A 189 13.18 -1.03 1.99
CA GLY A 189 14.50 -0.46 2.28
C GLY A 189 14.59 1.06 2.12
N LEU A 190 13.56 1.72 1.55
CA LEU A 190 13.56 3.17 1.36
C LEU A 190 13.50 3.96 2.66
N PRO A 191 12.68 3.62 3.68
CA PRO A 191 12.63 4.39 4.92
C PRO A 191 14.00 4.50 5.60
N GLU A 192 14.74 3.39 5.73
CA GLU A 192 16.09 3.40 6.29
C GLU A 192 17.07 4.21 5.43
N ARG A 193 17.03 4.01 4.10
CA ARG A 193 17.92 4.70 3.16
C ARG A 193 17.66 6.21 3.09
N MET A 194 16.42 6.65 3.30
CA MET A 194 16.01 8.05 3.27
C MET A 194 15.89 8.69 4.66
N ASN A 195 16.22 7.96 5.74
CA ASN A 195 16.09 8.42 7.13
C ASN A 195 14.67 8.91 7.48
N MET A 196 13.66 8.16 7.05
CA MET A 196 12.24 8.43 7.28
C MET A 196 11.62 7.41 8.24
N LYS A 197 10.48 7.79 8.83
CA LYS A 197 9.63 6.91 9.63
C LYS A 197 8.53 6.25 8.81
#